data_AF-Q95N30-F1
#
_entry.id   AF-Q95N30-F1
#
_cell.length_a   1.000
_cell.length_b   1.000
_cell.length_c   1.000
_cell.angle_alpha   90.00
_cell.angle_beta   90.00
_cell.angle_gamma   90.00
#
_symmetry.space_group_name_H-M   'P 1'
#
loop_
_entity.id
_entity.type
_entity.pdbx_description
1 polymer ?
#
loop_
_entity_poly.entity_id
_entity_poly.type
_entity_poly.pdbx_seq_one_letter_code
_entity_poly.pdbx_strand_id
1 'polypeptide(L)'
;LIFSNNLKSVRLGNKWNRLPDNPERFDSCIIALGLPSFFSGRHYWEVEVGNKTGWILGICKASMSRKGSMTLSPDNGYWVVIMMKRSEYQVSTIPPTRLQLREPPKRVGIFLDYKAGDISFYNVTNKSLIYAFTGFSSSEPLQPIFSPGTHDGGKNMDPL
;
A
#
# COMPACT_ATOMS: atom_id res chain seq x y z
N LEU A 1 2.18 -9.70 -11.25
CA LEU A 1 1.39 -9.98 -10.03
C LEU A 1 0.43 -11.12 -10.33
N ILE A 2 0.13 -11.97 -9.35
CA ILE A 2 -0.86 -13.04 -9.44
C ILE A 2 -1.93 -12.74 -8.41
N PHE A 3 -3.20 -12.79 -8.83
CA PHE A 3 -4.36 -12.53 -7.99
C PHE A 3 -5.12 -13.81 -7.70
N SER A 4 -5.76 -13.90 -6.53
CA SER A 4 -6.74 -14.94 -6.24
C SER A 4 -8.01 -14.75 -7.07
N ASN A 5 -8.81 -15.81 -7.23
CA ASN A 5 -10.06 -15.76 -8.00
C ASN A 5 -11.06 -14.72 -7.46
N ASN A 6 -11.07 -14.51 -6.14
CA ASN A 6 -11.93 -13.52 -5.49
C ASN A 6 -11.34 -12.10 -5.45
N LEU A 7 -10.15 -11.88 -6.06
CA LEU A 7 -9.44 -10.60 -6.09
C LEU A 7 -9.14 -10.00 -4.71
N LYS A 8 -9.06 -10.85 -3.67
CA LYS A 8 -8.73 -10.43 -2.29
C LYS A 8 -7.28 -10.69 -1.90
N SER A 9 -6.52 -11.37 -2.76
CA SER A 9 -5.12 -11.65 -2.47
C SER A 9 -4.23 -11.40 -3.68
N VAL A 10 -3.03 -10.86 -3.42
CA VAL A 10 -2.05 -10.52 -4.45
C VAL A 10 -0.64 -10.93 -4.04
N ARG A 11 0.08 -11.60 -4.94
CA ARG A 11 1.50 -11.95 -4.74
C ARG A 11 2.34 -11.66 -5.97
N LEU A 12 3.65 -11.57 -5.79
CA LEU A 12 4.59 -11.50 -6.90
C LEU A 12 4.80 -12.89 -7.51
N GLY A 13 4.47 -13.04 -8.78
CA GLY A 13 4.76 -14.25 -9.57
C GLY A 13 6.19 -14.27 -10.09
N ASN A 14 6.61 -15.41 -10.65
CA ASN A 14 7.89 -15.55 -11.34
C ASN A 14 7.83 -14.89 -12.73
N LYS A 15 8.99 -14.61 -13.35
CA LYS A 15 9.09 -13.94 -14.67
C LYS A 15 8.27 -14.59 -15.79
N TRP A 16 7.97 -15.89 -15.67
CA TRP A 16 7.17 -16.67 -16.62
C TRP A 16 5.65 -16.44 -16.51
N ASN A 17 5.19 -15.82 -15.41
CA ASN A 17 3.77 -15.57 -15.16
C ASN A 17 3.36 -14.17 -15.65
N ARG A 18 3.55 -13.92 -16.95
CA ARG A 18 3.15 -12.66 -17.59
C ARG A 18 1.66 -12.68 -17.91
N LEU A 19 0.91 -11.83 -17.22
CA LEU A 19 -0.44 -11.45 -17.63
C LEU A 19 -0.36 -10.61 -18.92
N PRO A 20 -1.42 -10.57 -19.76
CA PRO A 20 -1.45 -9.75 -20.95
C PRO A 20 -1.19 -8.27 -20.62
N ASP A 21 -0.48 -7.59 -21.53
CA ASP A 21 -0.11 -6.19 -21.37
C ASP A 21 -1.32 -5.27 -21.61
N ASN A 22 -1.40 -4.17 -20.85
CA ASN A 22 -2.42 -3.15 -21.06
C ASN A 22 -1.95 -1.79 -20.48
N PRO A 23 -2.52 -0.66 -20.95
CA PRO A 23 -2.08 0.67 -20.52
C PRO A 23 -2.30 0.96 -19.03
N GLU A 24 -3.18 0.22 -18.37
CA GLU A 24 -3.49 0.39 -16.95
C GLU A 24 -2.49 -0.31 -16.01
N ARG A 25 -1.55 -1.09 -16.56
CA ARG A 25 -0.52 -1.81 -15.81
C ARG A 25 0.64 -0.90 -15.42
N PHE A 26 1.13 -1.06 -14.19
CA PHE A 26 2.41 -0.49 -13.78
C PHE A 26 3.57 -1.30 -14.40
N ASP A 27 4.37 -0.65 -15.25
CA ASP A 27 5.45 -1.27 -16.01
C ASP A 27 6.73 -1.50 -15.20
N SER A 28 6.97 -0.62 -14.23
CA SER A 28 8.21 -0.48 -13.46
C SER A 28 8.01 -0.69 -11.96
N CYS A 29 6.76 -0.80 -11.50
CA CYS A 29 6.41 -0.92 -10.09
C CYS A 29 5.58 -2.18 -9.80
N ILE A 30 5.90 -2.88 -8.70
CA ILE A 30 5.19 -4.09 -8.25
C ILE A 30 3.94 -3.67 -7.47
N ILE A 31 3.00 -2.99 -8.13
CA ILE A 31 1.85 -2.34 -7.48
C ILE A 31 0.53 -2.82 -8.10
N ALA A 32 -0.49 -2.95 -7.26
CA ALA A 32 -1.89 -3.14 -7.62
C ALA A 32 -2.76 -2.07 -6.96
N LEU A 33 -3.80 -1.63 -7.66
CA LEU A 33 -4.81 -0.71 -7.11
C LEU A 33 -6.05 -1.49 -6.69
N GLY A 34 -6.67 -1.05 -5.61
CA GLY A 34 -7.95 -1.56 -5.13
C GLY A 34 -9.13 -0.85 -5.78
N LEU A 35 -10.26 -1.56 -5.78
CA LEU A 35 -11.58 -1.01 -6.05
C LEU A 35 -12.46 -1.18 -4.81
N PRO A 36 -13.42 -0.28 -4.56
CA PRO A 36 -13.74 0.93 -5.34
C PRO A 36 -12.77 2.09 -5.09
N SER A 37 -12.93 3.17 -5.86
CA SER A 37 -12.38 4.48 -5.51
C SER A 37 -13.33 5.26 -4.58
N PHE A 38 -12.78 6.18 -3.80
CA PHE A 38 -13.50 6.96 -2.80
C PHE A 38 -13.51 8.44 -3.16
N PHE A 39 -14.70 9.02 -3.24
CA PHE A 39 -14.92 10.45 -3.49
C PHE A 39 -15.33 11.23 -2.24
N SER A 40 -15.74 10.52 -1.19
CA SER A 40 -16.23 11.10 0.07
C SER A 40 -16.36 10.02 1.13
N GLY A 41 -16.66 10.42 2.36
CA GLY A 41 -17.01 9.52 3.45
C GLY A 41 -15.81 8.98 4.22
N ARG A 42 -16.09 7.97 5.06
CA ARG A 42 -15.11 7.29 5.90
C ARG A 42 -15.04 5.82 5.49
N HIS A 43 -13.84 5.33 5.23
CA HIS A 43 -13.60 3.98 4.72
C HIS A 43 -12.54 3.28 5.54
N TYR A 44 -12.72 1.99 5.75
CA TYR A 44 -11.78 1.16 6.50
C TYR A 44 -11.62 -0.19 5.82
N TRP A 45 -10.39 -0.67 5.74
CA TRP A 45 -10.09 -2.05 5.36
C TRP A 45 -8.84 -2.53 6.07
N GLU A 46 -8.68 -3.86 6.08
CA GLU A 46 -7.53 -4.52 6.68
C GLU A 46 -6.81 -5.38 5.65
N VAL A 47 -5.50 -5.48 5.79
CA VAL A 47 -4.66 -6.34 4.97
C VAL A 47 -3.84 -7.24 5.87
N GLU A 48 -3.94 -8.54 5.64
CA GLU A 48 -3.07 -9.52 6.28
C GLU A 48 -1.70 -9.45 5.59
N VAL A 49 -0.65 -9.20 6.38
CA VAL A 49 0.74 -9.15 5.90
C VAL A 49 1.59 -10.30 6.44
N GLY A 50 1.07 -11.06 7.41
CA GLY A 50 1.68 -12.31 7.89
C GLY A 50 3.16 -12.16 8.27
N ASN A 51 4.01 -13.03 7.71
CA ASN A 51 5.45 -13.04 7.95
C ASN A 51 6.26 -12.35 6.85
N LYS A 52 5.61 -11.57 5.98
CA LYS A 52 6.26 -10.88 4.87
C LYS A 52 7.40 -9.98 5.34
N THR A 53 8.44 -9.89 4.52
CA THR A 53 9.63 -9.08 4.80
C THR A 53 9.66 -7.76 4.02
N GLY A 54 8.73 -7.58 3.07
CA GLY A 54 8.54 -6.30 2.39
C GLY A 54 7.17 -6.16 1.73
N TRP A 55 6.61 -4.96 1.79
CA TRP A 55 5.31 -4.60 1.21
C TRP A 55 5.08 -3.09 1.23
N ILE A 56 4.09 -2.63 0.47
CA ILE A 56 3.60 -1.24 0.49
C ILE A 56 2.08 -1.29 0.63
N LEU A 57 1.54 -0.51 1.56
CA LEU A 57 0.12 -0.40 1.82
C LEU A 57 -0.28 1.06 1.98
N GLY A 58 -1.42 1.45 1.41
CA GLY A 58 -2.02 2.73 1.72
C GLY A 58 -3.01 3.20 0.68
N ILE A 59 -2.95 4.50 0.38
CA ILE A 59 -3.89 5.20 -0.49
C ILE A 59 -3.12 6.05 -1.51
N CYS A 60 -3.62 6.12 -2.75
CA CYS A 60 -3.13 7.05 -3.75
C CYS A 60 -4.27 7.77 -4.47
N LYS A 61 -3.96 8.88 -5.16
CA LYS A 61 -4.89 9.51 -6.11
C LYS A 61 -5.10 8.60 -7.33
N ALA A 62 -6.31 8.51 -7.85
CA ALA A 62 -6.63 7.65 -9.00
C ALA A 62 -5.98 8.11 -10.32
N SER A 63 -5.63 9.40 -10.41
CA SER A 63 -5.02 10.07 -11.56
C SER A 63 -3.53 9.78 -11.76
N MET A 64 -2.91 9.06 -10.82
CA MET A 64 -1.45 8.94 -10.80
C MET A 64 -0.87 8.13 -11.95
N SER A 65 0.28 8.63 -12.44
CA SER A 65 1.02 8.00 -13.53
C SER A 65 1.34 6.55 -13.19
N ARG A 66 1.02 5.66 -14.12
CA ARG A 66 1.29 4.23 -14.03
C ARG A 66 2.63 3.84 -14.67
N LYS A 67 3.36 4.82 -15.22
CA LYS A 67 4.58 4.62 -15.99
C LYS A 67 5.74 5.42 -15.41
N GLY A 68 6.93 4.82 -15.48
CA GLY A 68 8.19 5.45 -15.08
C GLY A 68 8.52 5.35 -13.59
N SER A 69 9.65 5.96 -13.21
CA SER A 69 10.11 5.98 -11.81
C SER A 69 9.11 6.71 -10.93
N MET A 70 8.62 6.03 -9.89
CA MET A 70 7.59 6.54 -8.98
C MET A 70 8.22 6.93 -7.64
N THR A 71 8.23 8.22 -7.35
CA THR A 71 8.58 8.72 -6.01
C THR A 71 7.32 8.73 -5.16
N LEU A 72 7.25 7.83 -4.18
CA LEU A 72 6.13 7.73 -3.24
C LEU A 72 6.18 8.90 -2.25
N SER A 73 5.29 9.87 -2.45
CA SER A 73 5.11 11.00 -1.52
C SER A 73 3.70 11.59 -1.56
N PRO A 74 3.25 12.27 -0.48
CA PRO A 74 2.01 13.03 -0.48
C PRO A 74 1.92 14.06 -1.61
N ASP A 75 3.01 14.73 -1.94
CA ASP A 75 3.09 15.71 -3.05
C ASP A 75 2.77 15.05 -4.40
N ASN A 76 3.20 13.80 -4.55
CA ASN A 76 2.87 12.96 -5.71
C ASN A 76 1.59 12.14 -5.49
N GLY A 77 0.76 12.46 -4.49
CA GLY A 77 -0.52 11.80 -4.26
C GLY A 77 -0.44 10.38 -3.70
N TYR A 78 0.60 10.04 -2.94
CA TYR A 78 0.79 8.74 -2.28
C TYR A 78 0.93 8.88 -0.76
N TRP A 79 0.00 8.28 -0.02
CA TRP A 79 0.02 8.17 1.43
C TRP A 79 0.15 6.70 1.79
N VAL A 80 1.38 6.24 2.03
CA VAL A 80 1.67 4.81 2.19
C VAL A 80 2.62 4.54 3.34
N VAL A 81 2.44 3.36 3.95
CA VAL A 81 3.41 2.72 4.82
C VAL A 81 4.16 1.67 4.01
N ILE A 82 5.48 1.67 4.14
CA ILE A 82 6.40 0.82 3.40
C ILE A 82 7.19 -0.02 4.40
N MET A 83 7.15 -1.33 4.23
CA MET A 83 8.10 -2.25 4.85
C MET A 83 9.22 -2.53 3.84
N MET A 84 10.42 -2.03 4.11
CA MET A 84 11.57 -2.17 3.21
C MET A 84 12.26 -3.52 3.40
N LYS A 85 12.40 -3.94 4.66
CA LYS A 85 13.01 -5.18 5.13
C LYS A 85 12.33 -5.62 6.42
N ARG A 86 12.69 -6.81 6.91
CA ARG A 86 12.21 -7.31 8.20
C ARG A 86 12.39 -6.27 9.31
N SER A 87 11.28 -5.86 9.91
CA SER A 87 11.20 -4.87 10.99
C SER A 87 11.68 -3.45 10.64
N GLU A 88 11.85 -3.11 9.36
CA GLU A 88 12.21 -1.76 8.90
C GLU A 88 11.02 -1.14 8.18
N TYR A 89 10.39 -0.17 8.83
CA TYR A 89 9.17 0.49 8.36
C TYR A 89 9.42 1.98 8.15
N GLN A 90 8.81 2.54 7.11
CA GLN A 90 8.81 3.97 6.85
C GLN A 90 7.49 4.44 6.26
N VAL A 91 7.30 5.75 6.30
CA VAL A 91 6.14 6.44 5.74
C VAL A 91 6.60 7.34 4.59
N SER A 92 5.77 7.50 3.57
CA SER A 92 6.06 8.27 2.35
C SER A 92 6.20 9.79 2.54
N THR A 93 6.46 10.32 3.74
CA THR A 93 6.71 11.76 3.92
C THR A 93 7.97 12.22 3.17
N ILE A 94 8.16 13.53 3.04
CA ILE A 94 9.39 14.13 2.52
C ILE A 94 10.05 14.96 3.63
N PRO A 95 11.23 14.55 4.15
CA PRO A 95 11.90 13.28 3.91
C PRO A 95 11.13 12.07 4.49
N PRO A 96 11.42 10.81 4.07
CA PRO A 96 10.74 9.63 4.60
C PRO A 96 10.88 9.49 6.11
N THR A 97 9.76 9.33 6.80
CA THR A 97 9.73 9.15 8.26
C THR A 97 9.91 7.68 8.59
N ARG A 98 10.98 7.33 9.30
CA ARG A 98 11.21 5.97 9.80
C ARG A 98 10.32 5.70 11.00
N LEU A 99 9.77 4.50 11.06
CA LEU A 99 8.90 4.06 12.14
C LEU A 99 9.59 3.00 13.01
N GLN A 100 9.50 3.17 14.33
CA GLN A 100 9.87 2.15 15.29
C GLN A 100 8.61 1.50 15.84
N LEU A 101 8.29 0.32 15.32
CA LEU A 101 7.16 -0.47 15.81
C LEU A 101 7.65 -1.45 16.86
N ARG A 102 7.06 -1.42 18.06
CA ARG A 102 7.40 -2.35 19.16
C ARG A 102 7.18 -3.81 18.75
N GLU A 103 6.09 -4.05 18.04
CA GLU A 103 5.71 -5.37 17.53
C GLU A 103 5.42 -5.27 16.03
N PRO A 104 6.01 -6.14 15.19
CA PRO A 104 5.70 -6.21 13.77
C PRO A 104 4.21 -6.53 13.53
N PRO A 105 3.48 -5.74 12.73
CA PRO A 105 2.09 -6.07 12.40
C PRO A 105 2.03 -7.37 11.59
N LYS A 106 1.09 -8.25 11.95
CA LYS A 106 0.58 -9.35 11.09
C LYS A 106 -0.59 -8.90 10.24
N ARG A 107 -1.31 -7.87 10.70
CA ARG A 107 -2.43 -7.27 10.01
C ARG A 107 -2.37 -5.75 10.16
N VAL A 108 -2.55 -5.05 9.05
CA VAL A 108 -2.53 -3.58 8.99
C VAL A 108 -3.92 -3.07 8.62
N GLY A 109 -4.45 -2.18 9.45
CA GLY A 109 -5.71 -1.48 9.21
C GLY A 109 -5.44 -0.14 8.55
N ILE A 110 -6.23 0.22 7.54
CA ILE A 110 -6.10 1.47 6.80
C ILE A 110 -7.44 2.18 6.89
N PHE A 111 -7.42 3.40 7.40
CA PHE A 111 -8.58 4.25 7.58
C PHE A 111 -8.44 5.53 6.78
N LEU A 112 -9.49 5.88 6.05
CA LEU A 112 -9.64 7.12 5.31
C LEU A 112 -10.81 7.90 5.90
N ASP A 113 -10.58 9.14 6.31
CA ASP A 113 -11.62 10.14 6.48
C ASP A 113 -11.43 11.22 5.41
N TYR A 114 -12.19 11.10 4.33
CA TYR A 114 -12.06 11.98 3.16
C TYR A 114 -12.40 13.43 3.53
N LYS A 115 -13.40 13.64 4.40
CA LYS A 115 -13.87 14.99 4.75
C LYS A 115 -12.90 15.68 5.70
N ALA A 116 -12.35 14.93 6.66
CA ALA A 116 -11.34 15.46 7.58
C ALA A 116 -9.96 15.64 6.91
N GLY A 117 -9.72 14.94 5.79
CA GLY A 117 -8.40 14.94 5.16
C GLY A 117 -7.41 14.08 5.93
N ASP A 118 -7.89 12.98 6.55
CA ASP A 118 -7.08 12.11 7.40
C ASP A 118 -6.94 10.71 6.80
N ILE A 119 -5.71 10.17 6.85
CA ILE A 119 -5.39 8.79 6.49
C ILE A 119 -4.58 8.18 7.62
N SER A 120 -5.15 7.18 8.29
CA SER A 120 -4.53 6.55 9.46
C SER A 120 -4.24 5.07 9.22
N PHE A 121 -3.11 4.62 9.74
CA PHE A 121 -2.64 3.25 9.66
C PHE A 121 -2.58 2.65 11.06
N TYR A 122 -3.06 1.44 11.21
CA TYR A 122 -3.15 0.75 12.50
C TYR A 122 -2.44 -0.60 12.44
N ASN A 123 -1.71 -0.92 13.50
CA ASN A 123 -1.28 -2.28 13.77
C ASN A 123 -2.44 -2.99 14.44
N VAL A 124 -3.18 -3.79 13.68
CA VAL A 124 -4.36 -4.49 14.18
C VAL A 124 -3.96 -5.63 15.13
N THR A 125 -2.71 -6.10 15.05
CA THR A 125 -2.20 -7.20 15.88
C THR A 125 -2.15 -6.79 17.36
N ASN A 126 -1.68 -5.58 17.64
CA ASN A 126 -1.56 -5.05 19.00
C ASN A 126 -2.45 -3.84 19.29
N LYS A 127 -3.36 -3.51 18.35
CA LYS A 127 -4.35 -2.42 18.45
C LYS A 127 -3.71 -1.04 18.66
N SER A 128 -2.57 -0.77 18.03
CA SER A 128 -1.89 0.53 18.12
C SER A 128 -1.97 1.32 16.81
N LEU A 129 -1.88 2.65 16.91
CA LEU A 129 -1.63 3.50 15.74
C LEU A 129 -0.21 3.24 15.23
N ILE A 130 -0.05 3.14 13.91
CA ILE A 130 1.24 3.12 13.22
C ILE A 130 1.63 4.56 12.84
N TYR A 131 0.74 5.23 12.11
CA TYR A 131 0.95 6.59 11.63
C TYR A 131 -0.37 7.22 11.17
N ALA A 132 -0.47 8.54 11.21
CA ALA A 132 -1.59 9.30 10.63
C ALA A 132 -1.06 10.45 9.77
N PHE A 133 -1.54 10.52 8.53
CA PHE A 133 -1.45 11.71 7.70
C PHE A 133 -2.71 12.55 7.94
N THR A 134 -2.52 13.86 8.08
CA THR A 134 -3.62 14.80 8.34
C THR A 134 -3.55 15.99 7.40
N GLY A 135 -4.69 16.62 7.14
CA GLY A 135 -4.76 17.86 6.37
C GLY A 135 -4.46 17.70 4.89
N PHE A 136 -4.62 16.49 4.31
CA PHE A 136 -4.64 16.40 2.85
C PHE A 136 -5.93 17.02 2.32
N SER A 137 -5.84 17.67 1.16
CA SER A 137 -7.00 18.18 0.43
C SER A 137 -6.94 17.70 -1.01
N SER A 138 -8.01 17.10 -1.48
CA SER A 138 -8.12 16.65 -2.87
C SER A 138 -9.57 16.69 -3.34
N SER A 139 -9.76 17.16 -4.57
CA SER A 139 -11.00 16.99 -5.32
C SER A 139 -11.01 15.70 -6.15
N GLU A 140 -9.94 14.92 -6.11
CA GLU A 140 -9.78 13.71 -6.91
C GLU A 140 -10.12 12.45 -6.11
N PRO A 141 -10.70 11.43 -6.76
CA PRO A 141 -10.95 10.17 -6.10
C PRO A 141 -9.65 9.51 -5.63
N LEU A 142 -9.73 8.92 -4.44
CA LEU A 142 -8.65 8.14 -3.85
C LEU A 142 -8.87 6.64 -4.03
N GLN A 143 -7.80 5.86 -4.14
CA GLN A 143 -7.86 4.42 -4.31
C GLN A 143 -6.91 3.72 -3.33
N PRO A 144 -7.28 2.53 -2.83
CA PRO A 144 -6.32 1.67 -2.13
C PRO A 144 -5.15 1.30 -3.05
N ILE A 145 -3.95 1.23 -2.49
CA ILE A 145 -2.73 0.82 -3.19
C ILE A 145 -2.01 -0.28 -2.40
N PHE A 146 -1.57 -1.30 -3.11
CA PHE A 146 -0.95 -2.49 -2.54
C PHE A 146 0.30 -2.89 -3.32
N SER A 147 1.36 -3.30 -2.62
CA SER A 147 2.51 -3.98 -3.19
C SER A 147 2.91 -5.16 -2.32
N PRO A 148 2.94 -6.40 -2.85
CA PRO A 148 3.43 -7.54 -2.09
C PRO A 148 4.96 -7.57 -1.95
N GLY A 149 5.69 -6.58 -2.49
CA GLY A 149 7.14 -6.54 -2.46
C GLY A 149 7.83 -7.54 -3.40
N THR A 150 9.16 -7.57 -3.35
CA THR A 150 10.00 -8.54 -4.08
C THR A 150 10.11 -9.85 -3.30
N HIS A 151 10.66 -10.91 -3.92
CA HIS A 151 10.73 -12.24 -3.29
C HIS A 151 11.69 -12.37 -2.09
N ASP A 152 12.61 -11.43 -1.89
CA ASP A 152 13.62 -11.45 -0.80
C ASP A 152 14.29 -12.82 -0.61
N GLY A 153 14.89 -13.36 -1.68
CA GLY A 153 15.53 -14.68 -1.63
C GLY A 153 14.57 -15.84 -1.26
N GLY A 154 13.27 -15.67 -1.49
CA GLY A 154 12.23 -16.64 -1.15
C GLY A 154 11.52 -16.38 0.19
N LYS A 155 11.92 -15.34 0.95
CA LYS A 155 11.36 -15.04 2.28
C LYS A 155 10.07 -14.23 2.24
N ASN A 156 9.69 -13.69 1.07
CA ASN A 156 8.55 -12.79 0.92
C ASN A 156 7.54 -13.26 -0.15
N MET A 157 7.38 -14.58 -0.27
CA MET A 157 6.55 -15.21 -1.30
C MET A 157 5.05 -15.16 -1.01
N ASP A 158 4.69 -15.00 0.27
CA ASP A 158 3.30 -14.98 0.73
C ASP A 158 2.53 -13.79 0.12
N PRO A 159 1.22 -13.97 -0.15
CA PRO A 159 0.38 -12.89 -0.65
C PRO A 159 0.12 -11.83 0.42
N LEU A 160 -0.26 -10.65 -0.05
CA LEU A 160 -1.14 -9.75 0.70
C LEU A 160 -2.60 -10.19 0.52
#